data_AF-A0AAD8M6S8-F1
#
_entry.id   AF-A0AAD8M6S8-F1
#
_cell.length_a   1.000
_cell.length_b   1.000
_cell.length_c   1.000
_cell.angle_alpha   90.00
_cell.angle_beta   90.00
_cell.angle_gamma   90.00
#
_symmetry.space_group_name_H-M   'P 1'
#
loop_
_entity.id
_entity.type
_entity.pdbx_description
1 polymer ?
#
loop_
_entity_poly.entity_id
_entity_poly.type
_entity_poly.pdbx_seq_one_letter_code
_entity_poly.pdbx_strand_id
1 'polypeptide(L)'
;MATQIFQTPNLLIICIYILYVSHFITSFSPPDQYLINCGSSSPTTQHSDHRSFTGDSSEKGSHFLSAGKTILVSTSSPDHNLSPIYQSSRIFLRHSRYVFDVQKKGAFLIRLHFGVLNLKGFDGVSVKFHVLVNGYVLLYDFSGGNVENFLVKDYVVRVDDDEVVVSFVPAKRRSVAYVSGIEVISAPEDLIGDVGTFVSSEGVKEVKGLMKNGFENVYRVNVGGSKVTPFNDSLWRTWVTDDEFLKVKGESTKVHFGGRIKYRMGGASREVGPDNVYNTARVIASESDSVSRSNITLVFSVIGGYKYLVRMHFCDIASISIGMLYFNVYVNGKLAYENLDLSLITNYMLASPFYADFVVDGDSSGVITVSVGPSNMSMPHAIDAILNGVEIMKINNSFGSLDGLVSAKSIMKCRSSTDISVWASVVAAMILFLVAPMVVQKRRNAVKKTVAWSPLPVDEVNLKNDHQINVT
;
A
#
# COMPACT_ATOMS: atom_id res chain seq x y z
N MET A 1 52.63 3.52 -57.18
CA MET A 1 52.59 2.35 -56.29
C MET A 1 53.07 2.86 -54.93
N ALA A 2 52.27 2.67 -53.86
CA ALA A 2 52.40 3.18 -52.49
C ALA A 2 51.25 4.15 -52.11
N THR A 3 50.08 3.56 -51.88
CA THR A 3 48.91 4.21 -51.27
C THR A 3 49.16 4.40 -49.79
N GLN A 4 49.03 5.65 -49.33
CA GLN A 4 49.11 6.05 -47.93
C GLN A 4 47.99 5.41 -47.11
N ILE A 5 48.34 4.85 -45.95
CA ILE A 5 47.42 4.52 -44.87
C ILE A 5 47.84 5.40 -43.68
N PHE A 6 47.15 6.52 -43.52
CA PHE A 6 47.15 7.29 -42.28
C PHE A 6 45.69 7.47 -41.85
N GLN A 7 45.49 7.53 -40.54
CA GLN A 7 44.24 7.76 -39.78
C GLN A 7 43.48 6.50 -39.35
N THR A 8 43.70 6.06 -38.11
CA THR A 8 42.66 5.43 -37.24
C THR A 8 42.92 5.42 -35.71
N PRO A 9 43.94 6.04 -35.06
CA PRO A 9 44.04 5.93 -33.60
C PRO A 9 43.11 6.89 -32.82
N ASN A 10 42.75 8.04 -33.41
CA ASN A 10 41.96 9.06 -32.70
C ASN A 10 40.46 8.75 -32.60
N LEU A 11 39.90 8.02 -33.58
CA LEU A 11 38.47 7.69 -33.56
C LEU A 11 38.15 6.66 -32.46
N LEU A 12 39.06 5.70 -32.22
CA LEU A 12 38.89 4.68 -31.19
C LEU A 12 38.97 5.27 -29.78
N ILE A 13 39.89 6.22 -29.55
CA ILE A 13 40.03 6.93 -28.27
C ILE A 13 38.82 7.84 -28.02
N ILE A 14 38.31 8.53 -29.05
CA ILE A 14 37.08 9.33 -28.95
C ILE A 14 35.87 8.42 -28.69
N CYS A 15 35.76 7.24 -29.31
CA CYS A 15 34.69 6.28 -29.01
C CYS A 15 34.78 5.72 -27.58
N ILE A 16 35.99 5.42 -27.08
CA ILE A 16 36.21 4.98 -25.69
C ILE A 16 35.89 6.13 -24.71
N TYR A 17 36.21 7.38 -25.07
CA TYR A 17 35.87 8.56 -24.27
C TYR A 17 34.36 8.85 -24.30
N ILE A 18 33.68 8.67 -25.43
CA ILE A 18 32.21 8.78 -25.55
C ILE A 18 31.52 7.64 -24.78
N LEU A 19 32.07 6.43 -24.77
CA LEU A 19 31.60 5.30 -23.94
C LEU A 19 31.85 5.53 -22.44
N TYR A 20 32.92 6.25 -22.07
CA TYR A 20 33.19 6.64 -20.67
C TYR A 20 32.32 7.84 -20.21
N VAL A 21 32.04 8.78 -21.12
CA VAL A 21 31.21 9.98 -20.88
C VAL A 21 29.71 9.65 -20.95
N SER A 22 29.31 8.51 -21.53
CA SER A 22 27.97 7.95 -21.36
C SER A 22 27.83 7.23 -20.01
N HIS A 23 28.12 7.91 -18.90
CA HIS A 23 27.36 7.64 -17.68
C HIS A 23 25.96 8.19 -17.93
N PHE A 24 25.16 7.42 -18.66
CA PHE A 24 23.73 7.65 -18.70
C PHE A 24 23.25 7.78 -17.26
N ILE A 25 22.58 8.88 -16.95
CA ILE A 25 21.71 8.93 -15.78
C ILE A 25 20.60 7.93 -16.12
N THR A 26 20.80 6.67 -15.79
CA THR A 26 19.76 5.67 -15.95
C THR A 26 18.74 5.99 -14.86
N SER A 27 17.62 6.56 -15.27
CA SER A 27 16.43 6.60 -14.42
C SER A 27 16.13 5.17 -13.97
N PHE A 28 15.75 5.00 -12.71
CA PHE A 28 15.29 3.71 -12.21
C PHE A 28 14.20 3.15 -13.14
N SER A 29 14.40 1.91 -13.59
CA SER A 29 13.43 1.17 -14.39
C SER A 29 13.13 -0.14 -13.66
N PRO A 30 12.03 -0.21 -12.90
CA PRO A 30 11.67 -1.42 -12.18
C PRO A 30 11.37 -2.56 -13.15
N PRO A 31 11.76 -3.81 -12.83
CA PRO A 31 11.42 -4.99 -13.65
C PRO A 31 9.92 -5.17 -13.84
N ASP A 32 9.16 -4.89 -12.79
CA ASP A 32 7.70 -4.99 -12.75
C ASP A 32 7.10 -3.63 -12.42
N GLN A 33 6.19 -3.14 -13.29
CA GLN A 33 5.53 -1.86 -13.14
C GLN A 33 4.09 -1.92 -13.65
N TYR A 34 3.14 -1.98 -12.73
CA TYR A 34 1.72 -1.96 -13.03
C TYR A 34 1.09 -0.68 -12.46
N LEU A 35 0.59 0.17 -13.36
CA LEU A 35 -0.12 1.40 -13.02
C LEU A 35 -1.55 1.30 -13.55
N ILE A 36 -2.51 1.07 -12.66
CA ILE A 36 -3.89 0.74 -13.03
C ILE A 36 -4.82 1.89 -12.69
N ASN A 37 -5.55 2.40 -13.69
CA ASN A 37 -6.66 3.33 -13.50
C ASN A 37 -7.96 2.53 -13.32
N CYS A 38 -8.50 2.54 -12.11
CA CYS A 38 -9.60 1.66 -11.74
C CYS A 38 -10.94 2.28 -12.14
N GLY A 39 -11.80 1.49 -12.78
CA GLY A 39 -13.10 1.91 -13.26
C GLY A 39 -13.07 2.60 -14.64
N SER A 40 -11.91 2.64 -15.31
CA SER A 40 -11.74 3.27 -16.62
C SER A 40 -11.66 2.24 -17.75
N SER A 41 -12.32 2.51 -18.86
CA SER A 41 -12.18 1.76 -20.12
C SER A 41 -11.07 2.31 -21.03
N SER A 42 -10.48 3.45 -20.68
CA SER A 42 -9.40 4.04 -21.49
C SER A 42 -8.15 3.15 -21.45
N PRO A 43 -7.56 2.80 -22.60
CA PRO A 43 -6.33 2.01 -22.64
C PRO A 43 -5.14 2.75 -22.01
N THR A 44 -5.19 4.08 -22.00
CA THR A 44 -4.15 4.92 -21.39
C THR A 44 -4.76 6.18 -20.80
N THR A 45 -4.41 6.46 -19.55
CA THR A 45 -4.76 7.67 -18.82
C THR A 45 -3.48 8.34 -18.36
N GLN A 46 -3.25 9.59 -18.77
CA GLN A 46 -2.07 10.33 -18.31
C GLN A 46 -2.34 10.95 -16.94
N HIS A 47 -1.49 10.62 -15.97
CA HIS A 47 -1.48 11.25 -14.65
C HIS A 47 -0.86 12.65 -14.74
N SER A 48 -1.06 13.48 -13.71
CA SER A 48 -0.55 14.85 -13.66
C SER A 48 0.98 14.93 -13.57
N ASP A 49 1.66 13.83 -13.26
CA ASP A 49 3.11 13.68 -13.25
C ASP A 49 3.64 13.01 -14.54
N HIS A 50 2.82 12.95 -15.58
CA HIS A 50 3.09 12.36 -16.89
C HIS A 50 3.21 10.82 -16.94
N ARG A 51 2.96 10.12 -15.84
CA ARG A 51 2.86 8.65 -15.87
C ARG A 51 1.61 8.18 -16.60
N SER A 52 1.72 7.03 -17.26
CA SER A 52 0.62 6.43 -17.99
C SER A 52 0.00 5.28 -17.20
N PHE A 53 -1.29 5.38 -16.93
CA PHE A 53 -2.08 4.36 -16.24
C PHE A 53 -2.98 3.62 -17.23
N THR A 54 -3.08 2.30 -17.11
CA THR A 54 -3.96 1.46 -17.93
C THR A 54 -5.32 1.29 -17.26
N GLY A 55 -6.41 1.56 -17.98
CA GLY A 55 -7.77 1.35 -17.46
C GLY A 55 -8.06 -0.12 -17.21
N ASP A 56 -8.56 -0.48 -16.03
CA ASP A 56 -8.87 -1.88 -15.68
C ASP A 56 -10.11 -2.46 -16.41
N SER A 57 -10.86 -1.64 -17.14
CA SER A 57 -11.93 -2.07 -18.05
C SER A 57 -11.49 -2.05 -19.52
N SER A 58 -10.25 -1.67 -19.80
CA SER A 58 -9.67 -1.80 -21.14
C SER A 58 -9.34 -3.27 -21.42
N GLU A 59 -9.16 -3.62 -22.70
CA GLU A 59 -8.77 -4.97 -23.14
C GLU A 59 -7.58 -5.49 -22.32
N LYS A 60 -6.48 -4.74 -22.29
CA LYS A 60 -5.26 -5.10 -21.55
C LYS A 60 -5.49 -5.14 -20.03
N GLY A 61 -6.11 -4.12 -19.47
CA GLY A 61 -6.24 -3.98 -18.01
C GLY A 61 -7.21 -4.99 -17.38
N SER A 62 -8.20 -5.45 -18.15
CA SER A 62 -9.20 -6.42 -17.67
C SER A 62 -8.60 -7.78 -17.29
N HIS A 63 -7.46 -8.15 -17.86
CA HIS A 63 -6.75 -9.39 -17.54
C HIS A 63 -6.24 -9.45 -16.10
N PHE A 64 -5.90 -8.30 -15.50
CA PHE A 64 -5.45 -8.24 -14.12
C PHE A 64 -6.59 -8.42 -13.12
N LEU A 65 -7.84 -8.18 -13.53
CA LEU A 65 -8.97 -8.11 -12.63
C LEU A 65 -9.72 -9.45 -12.55
N SER A 66 -9.60 -10.13 -11.42
CA SER A 66 -10.44 -11.27 -11.06
C SER A 66 -11.50 -10.81 -10.06
N ALA A 67 -12.60 -10.24 -10.57
CA ALA A 67 -13.65 -9.65 -9.74
C ALA A 67 -14.97 -10.43 -9.73
N GLY A 68 -15.68 -10.30 -8.60
CA GLY A 68 -17.09 -10.66 -8.51
C GLY A 68 -17.99 -9.57 -9.09
N LYS A 69 -19.11 -9.27 -8.43
CA LYS A 69 -20.02 -8.17 -8.83
C LYS A 69 -19.36 -6.81 -8.54
N THR A 70 -19.12 -6.02 -9.58
CA THR A 70 -18.54 -4.67 -9.51
C THR A 70 -19.45 -3.61 -10.09
N ILE A 71 -19.20 -2.35 -9.73
CA ILE A 71 -19.85 -1.17 -10.29
C ILE A 71 -18.76 -0.17 -10.68
N LEU A 72 -18.94 0.49 -11.82
CA LEU A 72 -18.07 1.56 -12.28
C LEU A 72 -18.70 2.89 -11.86
N VAL A 73 -17.91 3.76 -11.25
CA VAL A 73 -18.33 5.12 -10.92
C VAL A 73 -17.36 6.08 -11.57
N SER A 74 -17.92 7.08 -12.24
CA SER A 74 -17.18 8.20 -12.79
C SER A 74 -17.74 9.49 -12.20
N THR A 75 -16.88 10.45 -11.90
CA THR A 75 -17.30 11.77 -11.44
C THR A 75 -18.03 12.52 -12.54
N SER A 76 -19.23 13.03 -12.24
CA SER A 76 -20.07 13.80 -13.17
C SER A 76 -19.55 15.22 -13.42
N SER A 77 -18.74 15.77 -12.51
CA SER A 77 -18.07 17.07 -12.65
C SER A 77 -16.57 16.88 -12.38
N PRO A 78 -15.74 16.70 -13.41
CA PRO A 78 -14.31 16.56 -13.23
C PRO A 78 -13.73 17.86 -12.66
N ASP A 79 -13.09 17.79 -11.49
CA ASP A 79 -12.22 18.88 -11.06
C ASP A 79 -10.95 18.82 -11.90
N HIS A 80 -10.72 19.84 -12.72
CA HIS A 80 -9.55 19.93 -13.59
C HIS A 80 -8.23 20.07 -12.82
N ASN A 81 -8.28 20.39 -11.52
CA ASN A 81 -7.09 20.42 -10.66
C ASN A 81 -6.71 19.02 -10.14
N LEU A 82 -7.62 18.04 -10.23
CA LEU A 82 -7.37 16.67 -9.82
C LEU A 82 -6.89 15.82 -11.00
N SER A 83 -5.97 14.91 -10.72
CA SER A 83 -5.48 13.98 -11.73
C SER A 83 -6.63 13.15 -12.34
N PRO A 84 -6.60 12.87 -13.65
CA PRO A 84 -7.60 12.02 -14.30
C PRO A 84 -7.81 10.65 -13.67
N ILE A 85 -6.82 10.10 -12.94
CA ILE A 85 -6.97 8.80 -12.26
C ILE A 85 -7.99 8.82 -11.11
N TYR A 86 -8.36 10.00 -10.60
CA TYR A 86 -9.36 10.15 -9.55
C TYR A 86 -10.77 10.40 -10.10
N GLN A 87 -10.92 10.49 -11.41
CA GLN A 87 -12.21 10.72 -12.07
C GLN A 87 -13.01 9.43 -12.26
N SER A 88 -12.36 8.28 -12.11
CA SER A 88 -12.98 6.96 -12.14
C SER A 88 -12.65 6.18 -10.88
N SER A 89 -13.56 5.30 -10.48
CA SER A 89 -13.34 4.35 -9.40
C SER A 89 -14.11 3.07 -9.66
N ARG A 90 -13.54 1.95 -9.24
CA ARG A 90 -14.24 0.67 -9.22
C ARG A 90 -14.74 0.39 -7.82
N ILE A 91 -16.03 0.05 -7.72
CA ILE A 91 -16.66 -0.41 -6.49
C ILE A 91 -16.83 -1.93 -6.54
N PHE A 92 -16.45 -2.62 -5.47
CA PHE A 92 -16.60 -4.05 -5.29
C PHE A 92 -17.73 -4.35 -4.29
N LEU A 93 -18.76 -5.06 -4.75
CA LEU A 93 -19.85 -5.54 -3.88
C LEU A 93 -19.52 -6.90 -3.23
N ARG A 94 -18.50 -7.57 -3.74
CA ARG A 94 -18.02 -8.87 -3.28
C ARG A 94 -16.49 -8.88 -3.27
N HIS A 95 -15.91 -9.87 -2.60
CA HIS A 95 -14.47 -10.08 -2.65
C HIS A 95 -14.03 -10.15 -4.12
N SER A 96 -13.06 -9.31 -4.45
CA SER A 96 -12.48 -9.17 -5.78
C SER A 96 -10.98 -8.97 -5.61
N ARG A 97 -10.20 -9.36 -6.61
CA ARG A 97 -8.74 -9.27 -6.54
C ARG A 97 -8.16 -8.80 -7.87
N TYR A 98 -7.06 -8.07 -7.79
CA TYR A 98 -6.15 -7.87 -8.90
C TYR A 98 -4.99 -8.86 -8.76
N VAL A 99 -4.59 -9.48 -9.86
CA VAL A 99 -3.49 -10.44 -9.94
C VAL A 99 -2.49 -9.92 -10.96
N PHE A 100 -1.24 -9.77 -10.53
CA PHE A 100 -0.14 -9.28 -11.35
C PHE A 100 0.96 -10.33 -11.37
N ASP A 101 1.21 -10.94 -12.52
CA ASP A 101 2.38 -11.81 -12.72
C ASP A 101 3.65 -10.98 -12.54
N VAL A 102 4.65 -11.46 -11.80
CA VAL A 102 5.88 -10.70 -11.57
C VAL A 102 7.12 -11.47 -12.00
N GLN A 103 8.09 -10.74 -12.54
CA GLN A 103 9.36 -11.29 -12.99
C GLN A 103 10.33 -11.51 -11.84
N LYS A 104 10.28 -10.65 -10.81
CA LYS A 104 11.23 -10.69 -9.68
C LYS A 104 10.52 -10.81 -8.34
N LYS A 105 10.86 -11.85 -7.58
CA LYS A 105 10.47 -12.00 -6.17
C LYS A 105 11.23 -11.02 -5.30
N GLY A 106 10.59 -10.47 -4.27
CA GLY A 106 11.22 -9.54 -3.36
C GLY A 106 10.27 -8.48 -2.82
N ALA A 107 10.81 -7.29 -2.57
CA ALA A 107 10.02 -6.17 -2.07
C ALA A 107 9.27 -5.48 -3.22
N PHE A 108 8.01 -5.14 -2.97
CA PHE A 108 7.14 -4.40 -3.89
C PHE A 108 6.59 -3.16 -3.20
N LEU A 109 6.64 -2.04 -3.91
CA LEU A 109 5.89 -0.84 -3.59
C LEU A 109 4.44 -1.04 -4.02
N ILE A 110 3.52 -0.90 -3.08
CA ILE A 110 2.07 -0.98 -3.31
C ILE A 110 1.46 0.37 -2.95
N ARG A 111 0.88 1.06 -3.94
CA ARG A 111 0.15 2.31 -3.70
C ARG A 111 -1.31 2.17 -4.08
N LEU A 112 -2.17 2.56 -3.15
CA LEU A 112 -3.62 2.53 -3.32
C LEU A 112 -4.15 3.96 -3.31
N HIS A 113 -4.83 4.31 -4.39
CA HIS A 113 -5.40 5.63 -4.61
C HIS A 113 -6.90 5.58 -4.39
N PHE A 114 -7.40 6.44 -3.51
CA PHE A 114 -8.81 6.59 -3.21
C PHE A 114 -9.21 8.04 -3.50
N GLY A 115 -9.97 8.26 -4.56
CA GLY A 115 -10.58 9.56 -4.86
C GLY A 115 -11.90 9.76 -4.10
N VAL A 116 -12.48 10.94 -4.27
CA VAL A 116 -13.83 11.25 -3.77
C VAL A 116 -14.84 10.27 -4.37
N LEU A 117 -15.60 9.58 -3.51
CA LEU A 117 -16.62 8.64 -3.94
C LEU A 117 -18.02 9.23 -3.76
N ASN A 118 -18.72 9.48 -4.86
CA ASN A 118 -20.12 9.89 -4.81
C ASN A 118 -21.05 8.67 -4.91
N LEU A 119 -21.71 8.34 -3.80
CA LEU A 119 -22.64 7.21 -3.70
C LEU A 119 -24.11 7.58 -3.92
N LYS A 120 -24.41 8.67 -4.63
CA LYS A 120 -25.80 9.01 -5.02
C LYS A 120 -26.49 7.79 -5.66
N GLY A 121 -27.53 7.27 -5.02
CA GLY A 121 -28.28 6.07 -5.44
C GLY A 121 -27.98 4.79 -4.66
N PHE A 122 -27.06 4.80 -3.69
CA PHE A 122 -26.72 3.65 -2.84
C PHE A 122 -27.22 3.82 -1.39
N ASP A 123 -28.52 4.02 -1.22
CA ASP A 123 -29.13 4.23 0.10
C ASP A 123 -28.88 3.04 1.04
N GLY A 124 -28.30 3.34 2.20
CA GLY A 124 -27.98 2.36 3.24
C GLY A 124 -26.81 1.42 2.90
N VAL A 125 -25.92 1.82 1.98
CA VAL A 125 -24.64 1.14 1.72
C VAL A 125 -23.51 1.91 2.38
N SER A 126 -22.65 1.21 3.11
CA SER A 126 -21.46 1.81 3.76
C SER A 126 -20.18 1.48 2.98
N VAL A 127 -19.28 2.45 2.84
CA VAL A 127 -17.93 2.20 2.33
C VAL A 127 -17.08 1.67 3.48
N LYS A 128 -16.97 0.35 3.60
CA LYS A 128 -16.22 -0.28 4.68
C LYS A 128 -15.63 -1.60 4.23
N PHE A 129 -14.31 -1.71 4.24
CA PHE A 129 -13.63 -2.84 3.63
C PHE A 129 -12.23 -3.08 4.17
N HIS A 130 -11.67 -4.23 3.79
CA HIS A 130 -10.30 -4.62 4.05
C HIS A 130 -9.54 -4.68 2.73
N VAL A 131 -8.23 -4.46 2.79
CA VAL A 131 -7.31 -4.69 1.68
C VAL A 131 -6.19 -5.63 2.11
N LEU A 132 -5.98 -6.68 1.33
CA LEU A 132 -4.97 -7.71 1.58
C LEU A 132 -4.00 -7.77 0.41
N VAL A 133 -2.71 -8.02 0.69
CA VAL A 133 -1.69 -8.30 -0.34
C VAL A 133 -0.84 -9.48 0.10
N ASN A 134 -0.86 -10.58 -0.65
CA ASN A 134 -0.06 -11.81 -0.41
C ASN A 134 0.10 -12.18 1.10
N GLY A 135 -1.01 -12.15 1.85
CA GLY A 135 -1.03 -12.50 3.29
C GLY A 135 -0.89 -11.33 4.27
N TYR A 136 -0.45 -10.16 3.81
CA TYR A 136 -0.46 -8.93 4.60
C TYR A 136 -1.87 -8.32 4.67
N VAL A 137 -2.24 -7.77 5.82
CA VAL A 137 -3.41 -6.90 5.96
C VAL A 137 -2.93 -5.46 5.87
N LEU A 138 -3.19 -4.81 4.74
CA LEU A 138 -2.81 -3.41 4.54
C LEU A 138 -3.82 -2.45 5.18
N LEU A 139 -5.10 -2.77 5.03
CA LEU A 139 -6.21 -1.97 5.56
C LEU A 139 -7.22 -2.89 6.23
N TYR A 140 -7.68 -2.53 7.42
CA TYR A 140 -8.69 -3.26 8.16
C TYR A 140 -9.86 -2.35 8.57
N ASP A 141 -11.07 -2.75 8.18
CA ASP A 141 -12.29 -2.02 8.55
C ASP A 141 -12.27 -0.55 8.08
N PHE A 142 -11.53 -0.32 6.99
CA PHE A 142 -11.22 0.99 6.45
C PHE A 142 -12.49 1.68 5.95
N SER A 143 -12.69 2.91 6.41
CA SER A 143 -13.86 3.72 6.10
C SER A 143 -13.50 4.83 5.11
N GLY A 144 -13.52 4.52 3.81
CA GLY A 144 -13.15 5.45 2.74
C GLY A 144 -14.26 6.40 2.27
N GLY A 145 -15.35 6.55 3.04
CA GLY A 145 -16.49 7.38 2.62
C GLY A 145 -16.26 8.89 2.67
N ASN A 146 -15.29 9.37 3.45
CA ASN A 146 -15.05 10.80 3.72
C ASN A 146 -13.68 11.25 3.19
N VAL A 147 -13.41 11.03 1.91
CA VAL A 147 -12.22 11.57 1.25
C VAL A 147 -12.57 12.92 0.66
N GLU A 148 -11.89 13.99 1.09
CA GLU A 148 -12.15 15.36 0.60
C GLU A 148 -11.67 15.58 -0.84
N ASN A 149 -10.44 15.12 -1.16
CA ASN A 149 -9.85 15.22 -2.50
C ASN A 149 -9.42 13.83 -2.99
N PHE A 150 -8.31 13.35 -2.45
CA PHE A 150 -7.82 12.00 -2.65
C PHE A 150 -6.97 11.57 -1.46
N LEU A 151 -6.84 10.26 -1.29
CA LEU A 151 -5.97 9.63 -0.31
C LEU A 151 -5.08 8.63 -1.04
N VAL A 152 -3.77 8.70 -0.78
CA VAL A 152 -2.80 7.69 -1.23
C VAL A 152 -2.33 6.93 -0.01
N LYS A 153 -2.40 5.61 -0.07
CA LYS A 153 -1.78 4.70 0.92
C LYS A 153 -0.57 4.04 0.29
N ASP A 154 0.60 4.17 0.91
CA ASP A 154 1.92 3.77 0.37
C ASP A 154 2.55 2.70 1.25
N TYR A 155 2.83 1.53 0.65
CA TYR A 155 3.33 0.36 1.36
C TYR A 155 4.53 -0.25 0.66
N VAL A 156 5.39 -0.92 1.43
CA VAL A 156 6.41 -1.85 0.93
C VAL A 156 6.14 -3.22 1.52
N VAL A 157 5.91 -4.24 0.69
CA VAL A 157 5.67 -5.60 1.15
C VAL A 157 6.57 -6.59 0.42
N ARG A 158 7.04 -7.62 1.14
CA ARG A 158 7.77 -8.72 0.53
C ARG A 158 6.81 -9.75 -0.06
N VAL A 159 6.99 -10.09 -1.32
CA VAL A 159 6.27 -11.16 -2.02
C VAL A 159 7.27 -12.16 -2.59
N ASP A 160 7.18 -13.40 -2.13
CA ASP A 160 8.02 -14.54 -2.55
C ASP A 160 7.27 -15.49 -3.52
N ASP A 161 6.08 -15.09 -3.97
CA ASP A 161 5.26 -15.76 -4.97
C ASP A 161 5.55 -15.24 -6.39
N ASP A 162 5.09 -15.95 -7.42
CA ASP A 162 5.20 -15.52 -8.82
C ASP A 162 4.15 -14.48 -9.21
N GLU A 163 3.21 -14.18 -8.31
CA GLU A 163 2.12 -13.23 -8.49
C GLU A 163 1.99 -12.29 -7.28
N VAL A 164 1.78 -11.00 -7.53
CA VAL A 164 1.29 -10.05 -6.53
C VAL A 164 -0.23 -9.98 -6.62
N VAL A 165 -0.91 -10.29 -5.52
CA VAL A 165 -2.38 -10.37 -5.45
C VAL A 165 -2.91 -9.32 -4.49
N VAL A 166 -3.63 -8.33 -5.02
CA VAL A 166 -4.28 -7.27 -4.24
C VAL A 166 -5.77 -7.55 -4.11
N SER A 167 -6.20 -7.95 -2.91
CA SER A 167 -7.59 -8.35 -2.62
C SER A 167 -8.37 -7.25 -1.89
N PHE A 168 -9.55 -6.94 -2.41
CA PHE A 168 -10.52 -6.02 -1.81
C PHE A 168 -11.70 -6.79 -1.22
N VAL A 169 -11.92 -6.66 0.09
CA VAL A 169 -12.93 -7.45 0.82
C VAL A 169 -13.90 -6.51 1.55
N PRO A 170 -15.16 -6.36 1.09
CA PRO A 170 -16.17 -5.64 1.85
C PRO A 170 -16.36 -6.24 3.25
N ALA A 171 -16.37 -5.39 4.29
CA ALA A 171 -16.24 -5.80 5.69
C ALA A 171 -17.50 -6.49 6.25
N LYS A 172 -18.68 -6.09 5.78
CA LYS A 172 -19.98 -6.59 6.24
C LYS A 172 -21.03 -6.63 5.14
N ARG A 173 -22.18 -7.24 5.44
CA ARG A 173 -23.36 -7.18 4.57
C ARG A 173 -23.77 -5.71 4.35
N ARG A 174 -24.08 -5.34 3.10
CA ARG A 174 -24.35 -3.94 2.68
C ARG A 174 -23.16 -2.98 2.89
N SER A 175 -21.93 -3.50 2.86
CA SER A 175 -20.73 -2.67 2.68
C SER A 175 -20.11 -2.91 1.31
N VAL A 176 -19.32 -1.93 0.86
CA VAL A 176 -18.58 -2.00 -0.39
C VAL A 176 -17.13 -1.62 -0.19
N ALA A 177 -16.27 -2.16 -1.05
CA ALA A 177 -14.90 -1.71 -1.21
C ALA A 177 -14.80 -0.85 -2.47
N TYR A 178 -13.82 0.05 -2.55
CA TYR A 178 -13.55 0.76 -3.78
C TYR A 178 -12.08 1.15 -3.90
N VAL A 179 -11.65 1.45 -5.11
CA VAL A 179 -10.31 1.97 -5.42
C VAL A 179 -10.36 2.76 -6.73
N SER A 180 -9.58 3.83 -6.81
CA SER A 180 -9.46 4.70 -7.99
C SER A 180 -8.20 4.40 -8.80
N GLY A 181 -7.12 4.00 -8.12
CA GLY A 181 -5.88 3.60 -8.79
C GLY A 181 -5.05 2.65 -7.94
N ILE A 182 -4.25 1.81 -8.61
CA ILE A 182 -3.34 0.86 -7.99
C ILE A 182 -1.98 0.98 -8.66
N GLU A 183 -0.92 1.13 -7.88
CA GLU A 183 0.45 0.99 -8.33
C GLU A 183 1.07 -0.26 -7.69
N VAL A 184 1.64 -1.15 -8.50
CA VAL A 184 2.46 -2.29 -8.05
C VAL A 184 3.79 -2.21 -8.77
N ILE A 185 4.86 -1.95 -8.01
CA ILE A 185 6.17 -1.64 -8.58
C ILE A 185 7.23 -2.46 -7.84
N SER A 186 8.08 -3.17 -8.57
CA SER A 186 9.26 -3.84 -7.99
C SER A 186 10.15 -2.81 -7.29
N ALA A 187 10.44 -3.02 -6.00
CA ALA A 187 11.28 -2.10 -5.24
C ALA A 187 12.77 -2.32 -5.55
N PRO A 188 13.59 -1.25 -5.51
CA PRO A 188 15.04 -1.37 -5.49
C PRO A 188 15.51 -2.25 -4.33
N GLU A 189 16.59 -3.02 -4.54
CA GLU A 189 17.11 -3.95 -3.52
C GLU A 189 17.62 -3.24 -2.27
N ASP A 190 18.11 -2.02 -2.41
CA ASP A 190 18.66 -1.18 -1.36
C ASP A 190 17.61 -0.25 -0.72
N LEU A 191 16.34 -0.32 -1.14
CA LEU A 191 15.29 0.54 -0.61
C LEU A 191 15.08 0.32 0.89
N ILE A 192 15.12 -0.94 1.36
CA ILE A 192 15.06 -1.28 2.78
C ILE A 192 16.24 -2.21 3.09
N GLY A 193 17.07 -1.85 4.06
CA GLY A 193 18.15 -2.72 4.50
C GLY A 193 17.62 -3.86 5.37
N ASP A 194 18.27 -5.03 5.36
CA ASP A 194 17.87 -6.14 6.25
C ASP A 194 18.33 -5.94 7.70
N VAL A 195 19.28 -5.02 7.91
CA VAL A 195 19.87 -4.68 9.21
C VAL A 195 19.51 -3.24 9.57
N GLY A 196 19.16 -3.01 10.84
CA GLY A 196 18.97 -1.68 11.40
C GLY A 196 19.30 -1.66 12.88
N THR A 197 18.99 -0.53 13.51
CA THR A 197 19.36 -0.28 14.91
C THR A 197 18.12 -0.16 15.79
N PHE A 198 17.87 -1.14 16.65
CA PHE A 198 16.81 -1.07 17.64
C PHE A 198 17.20 -0.13 18.79
N VAL A 199 16.37 0.88 19.04
CA VAL A 199 16.58 1.89 20.09
C VAL A 199 15.48 1.78 21.13
N SER A 200 15.86 1.49 22.38
CA SER A 200 14.91 1.37 23.50
C SER A 200 15.46 1.99 24.79
N SER A 201 14.68 1.90 25.87
CA SER A 201 15.13 2.28 27.21
C SER A 201 16.30 1.43 27.72
N GLU A 202 16.47 0.21 27.22
CA GLU A 202 17.56 -0.71 27.58
C GLU A 202 18.87 -0.42 26.82
N GLY A 203 18.85 0.51 25.86
CA GLY A 203 19.99 0.87 25.04
C GLY A 203 19.77 0.58 23.56
N VAL A 204 20.88 0.48 22.84
CA VAL A 204 20.93 0.34 21.38
C VAL A 204 21.40 -1.06 21.01
N LYS A 205 20.67 -1.76 20.15
CA LYS A 205 20.97 -3.14 19.72
C LYS A 205 20.79 -3.27 18.21
N GLU A 206 21.60 -4.08 17.55
CA GLU A 206 21.38 -4.42 16.14
C GLU A 206 20.13 -5.29 15.98
N VAL A 207 19.32 -5.03 14.95
CA VAL A 207 18.18 -5.86 14.54
C VAL A 207 18.36 -6.31 13.10
N LYS A 208 18.04 -7.59 12.82
CA LYS A 208 18.15 -8.22 11.50
C LYS A 208 16.80 -8.74 11.04
N GLY A 209 16.69 -9.07 9.75
CA GLY A 209 15.47 -9.63 9.18
C GLY A 209 14.40 -8.58 8.89
N LEU A 210 14.79 -7.30 8.76
CA LEU A 210 13.85 -6.23 8.46
C LEU A 210 13.14 -6.46 7.12
N MET A 211 13.81 -7.07 6.15
CA MET A 211 13.25 -7.35 4.82
C MET A 211 12.12 -8.38 4.81
N LYS A 212 11.90 -9.09 5.93
CA LYS A 212 10.80 -10.05 6.08
C LYS A 212 9.47 -9.38 6.46
N ASN A 213 9.50 -8.08 6.75
CA ASN A 213 8.34 -7.33 7.19
C ASN A 213 7.67 -6.57 6.04
N GLY A 214 6.41 -6.22 6.25
CA GLY A 214 5.70 -5.21 5.48
C GLY A 214 5.75 -3.86 6.19
N PHE A 215 5.76 -2.79 5.41
CA PHE A 215 5.90 -1.42 5.88
C PHE A 215 4.78 -0.54 5.31
N GLU A 216 4.18 0.32 6.13
CA GLU A 216 3.35 1.46 5.69
C GLU A 216 4.16 2.73 5.89
N ASN A 217 4.39 3.51 4.82
CA ASN A 217 5.00 4.82 4.97
C ASN A 217 3.96 5.78 5.56
N VAL A 218 4.20 6.24 6.80
CA VAL A 218 3.30 7.16 7.51
C VAL A 218 3.76 8.61 7.40
N TYR A 219 5.08 8.83 7.37
CA TYR A 219 5.68 10.14 7.18
C TYR A 219 6.87 10.07 6.24
N ARG A 220 6.99 11.09 5.39
CA ARG A 220 8.12 11.29 4.48
C ARG A 220 8.36 12.79 4.33
N VAL A 221 9.45 13.26 4.92
CA VAL A 221 9.71 14.69 5.16
C VAL A 221 11.02 15.11 4.51
N ASN A 222 10.96 16.16 3.69
CA ASN A 222 12.12 16.87 3.16
C ASN A 222 12.51 17.98 4.14
N VAL A 223 13.66 17.83 4.81
CA VAL A 223 14.07 18.72 5.92
C VAL A 223 14.81 19.93 5.35
N GLY A 224 14.33 21.12 5.70
CA GLY A 224 14.84 22.40 5.20
C GLY A 224 14.52 22.69 3.72
N GLY A 225 13.93 21.74 2.99
CA GLY A 225 13.60 21.87 1.57
C GLY A 225 12.15 22.20 1.29
N SER A 226 11.82 22.24 -0.01
CA SER A 226 10.45 22.38 -0.52
C SER A 226 9.78 21.01 -0.67
N LYS A 227 8.45 21.01 -0.81
CA LYS A 227 7.69 19.79 -1.10
C LYS A 227 8.21 19.13 -2.39
N VAL A 228 8.55 17.84 -2.31
CA VAL A 228 8.91 17.02 -3.47
C VAL A 228 7.68 16.24 -3.90
N THR A 229 7.34 16.32 -5.17
CA THR A 229 6.19 15.62 -5.77
C THR A 229 6.66 14.39 -6.54
N PRO A 230 5.74 13.48 -6.92
CA PRO A 230 6.10 12.30 -7.70
C PRO A 230 6.91 12.59 -8.97
N PHE A 231 6.65 13.73 -9.62
CA PHE A 231 7.39 14.19 -10.80
C PHE A 231 8.89 14.39 -10.54
N ASN A 232 9.25 14.76 -9.31
CA ASN A 232 10.60 15.13 -8.89
C ASN A 232 11.27 14.06 -7.99
N ASP A 233 10.64 12.90 -7.83
CA ASP A 233 11.13 11.77 -7.04
C ASP A 233 11.42 10.56 -7.93
N SER A 234 12.52 9.87 -7.64
CA SER A 234 13.00 8.68 -8.36
C SER A 234 12.04 7.48 -8.32
N LEU A 235 11.17 7.41 -7.30
CA LEU A 235 10.18 6.36 -7.10
C LEU A 235 8.75 6.90 -7.07
N TRP A 236 8.52 8.13 -7.56
CA TRP A 236 7.20 8.78 -7.57
C TRP A 236 6.58 8.97 -6.18
N ARG A 237 7.41 9.15 -5.15
CA ARG A 237 6.98 9.46 -3.78
C ARG A 237 6.71 10.96 -3.60
N THR A 238 5.98 11.29 -2.54
CA THR A 238 5.79 12.67 -2.10
C THR A 238 6.53 12.91 -0.79
N TRP A 239 7.36 13.96 -0.73
CA TRP A 239 8.01 14.42 0.50
C TRP A 239 7.41 15.75 0.93
N VAL A 240 6.85 15.80 2.14
CA VAL A 240 6.27 17.03 2.71
C VAL A 240 7.36 17.89 3.37
N THR A 241 7.08 19.16 3.59
CA THR A 241 8.00 20.08 4.27
C THR A 241 8.04 19.79 5.77
N ASP A 242 9.13 20.15 6.43
CA ASP A 242 9.37 19.83 7.84
C ASP A 242 8.79 20.83 8.88
N ASP A 243 8.38 22.01 8.44
CA ASP A 243 8.02 23.15 9.32
C ASP A 243 6.89 22.84 10.33
N GLU A 244 6.00 21.89 10.02
CA GLU A 244 4.90 21.48 10.92
C GLU A 244 5.32 20.47 11.99
N PHE A 245 6.43 19.75 11.78
CA PHE A 245 6.92 18.72 12.70
C PHE A 245 7.96 19.26 13.70
N LEU A 246 8.48 20.46 13.49
CA LEU A 246 9.48 21.05 14.38
C LEU A 246 8.92 21.32 15.77
N LYS A 247 9.61 20.81 16.79
CA LYS A 247 9.30 21.08 18.20
C LYS A 247 9.49 22.56 18.56
N VAL A 248 10.59 23.16 18.10
CA VAL A 248 10.92 24.57 18.32
C VAL A 248 11.30 25.20 16.99
N LYS A 249 10.65 26.33 16.66
CA LYS A 249 10.91 27.07 15.43
C LYS A 249 11.95 28.15 15.69
N GLY A 250 12.88 28.35 14.76
CA GLY A 250 13.86 29.44 14.78
C GLY A 250 15.24 29.08 15.36
N GLU A 251 15.43 27.90 15.96
CA GLU A 251 16.75 27.46 16.47
C GLU A 251 17.65 26.79 15.41
N SER A 252 17.17 26.64 14.19
CA SER A 252 17.91 26.04 13.09
C SER A 252 17.70 26.83 11.80
N THR A 253 18.71 26.79 10.93
CA THR A 253 18.70 27.48 9.65
C THR A 253 18.52 26.49 8.51
N LYS A 254 17.78 26.90 7.46
CA LYS A 254 17.62 26.11 6.23
C LYS A 254 18.81 26.38 5.33
N VAL A 255 19.38 25.33 4.75
CA VAL A 255 20.47 25.42 3.77
C VAL A 255 20.11 24.70 2.48
N HIS A 256 20.62 25.22 1.36
CA HIS A 256 20.45 24.64 0.04
C HIS A 256 21.80 24.56 -0.68
N PHE A 257 22.02 23.47 -1.39
CA PHE A 257 23.23 23.21 -2.15
C PHE A 257 22.92 23.07 -3.64
N GLY A 258 23.41 24.02 -4.43
CA GLY A 258 23.22 24.03 -5.89
C GLY A 258 24.16 23.10 -6.66
N GLY A 259 25.07 22.39 -5.96
CA GLY A 259 26.00 21.46 -6.59
C GLY A 259 25.43 20.07 -6.82
N ARG A 260 26.22 19.20 -7.46
CA ARG A 260 25.83 17.81 -7.74
C ARG A 260 25.98 16.94 -6.50
N ILE A 261 24.89 16.23 -6.13
CA ILE A 261 24.92 15.17 -5.11
C ILE A 261 25.70 13.96 -5.63
N LYS A 262 26.66 13.50 -4.83
CA LYS A 262 27.65 12.47 -5.18
C LYS A 262 27.24 11.12 -4.59
N TYR A 263 26.23 10.48 -5.17
CA TYR A 263 25.85 9.11 -4.82
C TYR A 263 27.02 8.14 -5.01
N ARG A 264 27.19 7.22 -4.07
CA ARG A 264 28.28 6.23 -4.04
C ARG A 264 27.72 4.85 -3.75
N MET A 265 28.41 3.84 -4.28
CA MET A 265 28.14 2.45 -3.92
C MET A 265 28.35 2.26 -2.42
N GLY A 266 27.41 1.60 -1.75
CA GLY A 266 27.41 1.42 -0.29
C GLY A 266 26.85 2.60 0.51
N GLY A 267 26.54 3.74 -0.13
CA GLY A 267 25.78 4.84 0.46
C GLY A 267 24.30 4.79 0.07
N ALA A 268 23.58 5.89 0.28
CA ALA A 268 22.22 6.01 -0.24
C ALA A 268 22.22 6.03 -1.77
N SER A 269 21.24 5.42 -2.41
CA SER A 269 20.93 5.61 -3.83
C SER A 269 19.93 6.74 -4.05
N ARG A 270 19.71 7.09 -5.32
CA ARG A 270 18.68 8.06 -5.72
C ARG A 270 17.29 7.56 -5.38
N GLU A 271 17.12 6.25 -5.41
CA GLU A 271 15.86 5.56 -5.13
C GLU A 271 15.59 5.53 -3.62
N VAL A 272 16.62 5.45 -2.78
CA VAL A 272 16.48 5.67 -1.33
C VAL A 272 16.04 7.10 -1.03
N GLY A 273 16.68 8.11 -1.61
CA GLY A 273 16.27 9.51 -1.51
C GLY A 273 16.72 10.35 -2.71
N PRO A 274 15.86 11.20 -3.27
CA PRO A 274 16.21 11.97 -4.46
C PRO A 274 17.12 13.17 -4.14
N ASP A 275 17.69 13.79 -5.18
CA ASP A 275 18.59 14.94 -5.05
C ASP A 275 17.92 16.09 -4.29
N ASN A 276 16.60 16.27 -4.48
CA ASN A 276 15.81 17.31 -3.82
C ASN A 276 15.66 17.14 -2.31
N VAL A 277 16.01 15.97 -1.77
CA VAL A 277 16.12 15.73 -0.32
C VAL A 277 17.54 15.98 0.14
N TYR A 278 18.53 15.45 -0.58
CA TYR A 278 19.94 15.55 -0.19
C TYR A 278 20.62 16.89 -0.50
N ASN A 279 19.98 17.76 -1.30
CA ASN A 279 20.46 19.11 -1.60
C ASN A 279 19.88 20.19 -0.67
N THR A 280 19.05 19.79 0.29
CA THR A 280 18.52 20.68 1.33
C THR A 280 18.75 20.08 2.70
N ALA A 281 18.86 20.93 3.71
CA ALA A 281 18.95 20.50 5.10
C ALA A 281 18.50 21.59 6.06
N ARG A 282 18.29 21.20 7.31
CA ARG A 282 18.43 22.11 8.44
C ARG A 282 19.73 21.88 9.16
N VAL A 283 20.35 22.96 9.60
CA VAL A 283 21.59 22.94 10.36
C VAL A 283 21.48 23.74 11.64
N ILE A 284 22.33 23.35 12.61
CA ILE A 284 22.74 24.21 13.72
C ILE A 284 24.19 24.58 13.46
N ALA A 285 24.51 25.85 13.60
CA ALA A 285 25.87 26.36 13.45
C ALA A 285 26.22 27.19 14.68
N SER A 286 27.45 27.07 15.14
CA SER A 286 27.99 27.92 16.20
C SER A 286 28.70 29.11 15.59
N GLU A 287 28.09 30.29 15.65
CA GLU A 287 28.72 31.55 15.24
C GLU A 287 29.59 32.19 16.35
N SER A 288 29.60 31.56 17.53
CA SER A 288 30.34 32.00 18.72
C SER A 288 31.49 31.05 19.07
N ASP A 289 32.38 31.48 19.96
CA ASP A 289 33.46 30.64 20.51
C ASP A 289 32.93 29.45 21.35
N SER A 290 31.62 29.40 21.62
CA SER A 290 30.95 28.29 22.31
C SER A 290 30.05 27.49 21.37
N VAL A 291 30.09 26.16 21.51
CA VAL A 291 29.21 25.23 20.79
C VAL A 291 27.77 25.42 21.26
N SER A 292 26.81 25.41 20.32
CA SER A 292 25.38 25.45 20.61
C SER A 292 24.95 24.31 21.56
N ARG A 293 23.84 24.50 22.28
CA ARG A 293 23.20 23.43 23.08
C ARG A 293 21.81 23.06 22.59
N SER A 294 21.39 23.66 21.48
CA SER A 294 20.11 23.38 20.85
C SER A 294 20.19 22.11 20.03
N ASN A 295 19.05 21.43 19.89
CA ASN A 295 18.91 20.30 19.00
C ASN A 295 17.80 20.58 17.97
N ILE A 296 18.01 20.19 16.73
CA ILE A 296 16.91 20.06 15.77
C ILE A 296 16.07 18.88 16.24
N THR A 297 14.78 19.11 16.54
CA THR A 297 13.87 18.06 17.03
C THR A 297 12.58 18.10 16.24
N LEU A 298 12.24 16.97 15.61
CA LEU A 298 10.97 16.75 14.93
C LEU A 298 10.11 15.77 15.72
N VAL A 299 8.80 16.01 15.74
CA VAL A 299 7.80 15.29 16.54
C VAL A 299 6.70 14.77 15.62
N PHE A 300 6.40 13.48 15.72
CA PHE A 300 5.46 12.77 14.86
C PHE A 300 4.45 11.97 15.66
N SER A 301 3.17 12.19 15.42
CA SER A 301 2.11 11.40 16.05
C SER A 301 2.00 10.02 15.41
N VAL A 302 2.00 8.96 16.20
CA VAL A 302 1.93 7.57 15.72
C VAL A 302 0.90 6.76 16.50
N ILE A 303 0.58 5.58 15.97
CA ILE A 303 -0.34 4.65 16.62
C ILE A 303 0.47 3.69 17.50
N GLY A 304 0.14 3.64 18.79
CA GLY A 304 0.76 2.69 19.72
C GLY A 304 0.48 1.23 19.36
N GLY A 305 1.37 0.33 19.79
CA GLY A 305 1.22 -1.13 19.58
C GLY A 305 1.82 -1.65 18.27
N TYR A 306 2.48 -0.79 17.50
CA TYR A 306 3.31 -1.17 16.35
C TYR A 306 4.77 -0.82 16.60
N LYS A 307 5.67 -1.47 15.86
CA LYS A 307 7.05 -1.00 15.71
C LYS A 307 7.15 -0.08 14.50
N TYR A 308 8.14 0.79 14.52
CA TYR A 308 8.39 1.75 13.44
C TYR A 308 9.85 1.71 13.03
N LEU A 309 10.08 1.71 11.72
CA LEU A 309 11.37 1.99 11.11
C LEU A 309 11.45 3.50 10.85
N VAL A 310 12.35 4.17 11.55
CA VAL A 310 12.67 5.58 11.40
C VAL A 310 13.96 5.69 10.60
N ARG A 311 13.87 6.19 9.37
CA ARG A 311 15.03 6.47 8.53
C ARG A 311 15.36 7.95 8.59
N MET A 312 16.60 8.27 8.93
CA MET A 312 17.11 9.64 8.89
C MET A 312 18.12 9.78 7.76
N HIS A 313 17.94 10.80 6.92
CA HIS A 313 18.77 11.07 5.74
C HIS A 313 19.76 12.19 6.05
N PHE A 314 21.03 11.96 5.68
CA PHE A 314 22.14 12.87 5.93
C PHE A 314 22.96 13.06 4.65
N CYS A 315 23.40 14.28 4.41
CA CYS A 315 24.32 14.64 3.35
C CYS A 315 25.00 15.94 3.76
N ASP A 316 26.32 15.89 3.97
CA ASP A 316 27.06 17.09 4.37
C ASP A 316 27.18 18.05 3.18
N ILE A 317 26.30 19.04 3.18
CA ILE A 317 26.20 20.08 2.17
C ILE A 317 26.54 21.47 2.73
N ALA A 318 26.94 21.55 4.01
CA ALA A 318 27.08 22.80 4.75
C ALA A 318 28.50 23.02 5.30
N SER A 319 29.26 21.95 5.57
CA SER A 319 30.62 22.09 6.06
C SER A 319 31.56 22.71 5.03
N ILE A 320 32.46 23.58 5.50
CA ILE A 320 33.51 24.20 4.67
C ILE A 320 34.56 23.20 4.20
N SER A 321 34.80 22.14 4.98
CA SER A 321 35.74 21.07 4.67
C SER A 321 35.34 19.77 5.35
N ILE A 322 35.97 18.69 4.91
CA ILE A 322 35.78 17.34 5.45
C ILE A 322 36.34 17.30 6.88
N GLY A 323 35.66 16.56 7.76
CA GLY A 323 36.04 16.41 9.17
C GLY A 323 35.65 17.58 10.07
N MET A 324 34.78 18.46 9.58
CA MET A 324 34.30 19.64 10.32
C MET A 324 32.94 19.46 10.99
N LEU A 325 32.34 18.27 10.89
CA LEU A 325 30.99 18.00 11.36
C LEU A 325 30.96 16.70 12.17
N TYR A 326 30.71 16.85 13.47
CA TYR A 326 30.45 15.76 14.40
C TYR A 326 29.20 16.09 15.20
N PHE A 327 28.22 15.20 15.17
CA PHE A 327 26.94 15.43 15.83
C PHE A 327 26.34 14.15 16.39
N ASN A 328 25.44 14.28 17.35
CA ASN A 328 24.73 13.17 17.94
C ASN A 328 23.35 13.02 17.29
N VAL A 329 22.93 11.78 17.11
CA VAL A 329 21.59 11.42 16.63
C VAL A 329 20.81 10.81 17.78
N TYR A 330 19.60 11.31 18.00
CA TYR A 330 18.70 10.84 19.05
C TYR A 330 17.36 10.40 18.46
N VAL A 331 16.84 9.29 18.95
CA VAL A 331 15.48 8.81 18.66
C VAL A 331 14.76 8.56 19.98
N ASN A 332 13.57 9.12 20.15
CA ASN A 332 12.80 9.09 21.39
C ASN A 332 13.61 9.59 22.60
N GLY A 333 14.43 10.62 22.40
CA GLY A 333 15.31 11.20 23.41
C GLY A 333 16.47 10.28 23.84
N LYS A 334 16.68 9.15 23.16
CA LYS A 334 17.78 8.21 23.40
C LYS A 334 18.88 8.42 22.37
N LEU A 335 20.13 8.41 22.82
CA LEU A 335 21.30 8.51 21.95
C LEU A 335 21.39 7.25 21.08
N ALA A 336 21.21 7.43 19.76
CA ALA A 336 21.18 6.36 18.77
C ALA A 336 22.50 6.28 17.98
N TYR A 337 23.11 7.43 17.69
CA TYR A 337 24.51 7.52 17.26
C TYR A 337 25.22 8.63 18.03
N GLU A 338 26.40 8.31 18.55
CA GLU A 338 27.30 9.26 19.20
C GLU A 338 28.39 9.68 18.20
N ASN A 339 28.72 10.98 18.17
CA ASN A 339 29.82 11.55 17.39
C ASN A 339 29.80 11.12 15.92
N LEU A 340 28.61 11.17 15.30
CA LEU A 340 28.45 10.80 13.90
C LEU A 340 29.30 11.70 13.01
N ASP A 341 30.30 11.10 12.37
CA ASP A 341 31.14 11.75 11.35
C ASP A 341 30.76 11.25 9.97
N LEU A 342 30.09 12.11 9.20
CA LEU A 342 29.71 11.80 7.83
C LEU A 342 30.94 11.65 6.92
N SER A 343 32.06 12.29 7.25
CA SER A 343 33.30 12.23 6.46
C SER A 343 33.82 10.81 6.35
N LEU A 344 33.91 10.09 7.48
CA LEU A 344 34.37 8.71 7.49
C LEU A 344 33.40 7.79 6.74
N ILE A 345 32.10 7.96 6.98
CA ILE A 345 31.06 7.11 6.40
C ILE A 345 30.97 7.28 4.87
N THR A 346 31.19 8.50 4.38
CA THR A 346 31.09 8.80 2.95
C THR A 346 32.45 8.74 2.23
N ASN A 347 33.46 8.13 2.86
CA ASN A 347 34.80 7.97 2.30
C ASN A 347 35.44 9.32 1.91
N TYR A 348 35.43 10.25 2.87
CA TYR A 348 35.96 11.61 2.81
C TYR A 348 35.40 12.42 1.64
N MET A 349 34.07 12.41 1.49
CA MET A 349 33.37 13.10 0.40
C MET A 349 32.20 13.95 0.88
N LEU A 350 32.33 15.27 0.73
CA LEU A 350 31.20 16.20 0.89
C LEU A 350 30.15 15.98 -0.21
N ALA A 351 28.92 16.36 0.10
CA ALA A 351 27.72 16.17 -0.71
C ALA A 351 27.48 14.72 -1.15
N SER A 352 27.93 13.76 -0.33
CA SER A 352 27.65 12.33 -0.51
C SER A 352 26.59 11.89 0.49
N PRO A 353 25.50 11.26 0.04
CA PRO A 353 24.37 10.94 0.90
C PRO A 353 24.58 9.64 1.71
N PHE A 354 24.03 9.65 2.92
CA PHE A 354 23.97 8.55 3.87
C PHE A 354 22.56 8.50 4.47
N TYR A 355 22.14 7.33 4.92
CA TYR A 355 20.93 7.18 5.72
C TYR A 355 21.17 6.21 6.86
N ALA A 356 20.45 6.39 7.96
CA ALA A 356 20.48 5.50 9.11
C ALA A 356 19.07 5.06 9.47
N ASP A 357 18.92 3.75 9.68
CA ASP A 357 17.65 3.09 9.98
C ASP A 357 17.58 2.68 11.45
N PHE A 358 16.58 3.20 12.16
CA PHE A 358 16.31 2.91 13.56
C PHE A 358 14.96 2.22 13.72
N VAL A 359 14.91 1.16 14.52
CA VAL A 359 13.65 0.52 14.90
C VAL A 359 13.28 0.95 16.31
N VAL A 360 12.07 1.44 16.47
CA VAL A 360 11.52 1.85 17.78
C VAL A 360 10.15 1.24 17.99
N ASP A 361 9.81 1.04 19.25
CA ASP A 361 8.44 0.73 19.63
C ASP A 361 7.59 2.01 19.57
N GLY A 362 6.41 1.93 18.95
CA GLY A 362 5.35 2.91 19.11
C GLY A 362 4.84 2.81 20.54
N ASP A 363 5.42 3.62 21.41
CA ASP A 363 5.15 3.61 22.83
C ASP A 363 3.71 4.09 23.15
N SER A 364 3.33 4.03 24.43
CA SER A 364 2.03 4.53 24.89
C SER A 364 1.88 6.04 24.79
N SER A 365 2.97 6.79 24.52
CA SER A 365 2.90 8.24 24.34
C SER A 365 2.26 8.61 23.00
N GLY A 366 2.26 7.68 22.03
CA GLY A 366 1.69 7.90 20.70
C GLY A 366 2.50 8.89 19.87
N VAL A 367 3.79 9.04 20.18
CA VAL A 367 4.67 10.02 19.52
C VAL A 367 6.05 9.40 19.27
N ILE A 368 6.60 9.66 18.09
CA ILE A 368 8.02 9.43 17.78
C ILE A 368 8.71 10.79 17.71
N THR A 369 9.86 10.91 18.36
CA THR A 369 10.71 12.09 18.26
C THR A 369 12.04 11.73 17.64
N VAL A 370 12.50 12.52 16.68
CA VAL A 370 13.82 12.39 16.07
C VAL A 370 14.56 13.69 16.29
N SER A 371 15.84 13.59 16.62
CA SER A 371 16.62 14.77 16.92
C SER A 371 18.08 14.61 16.52
N VAL A 372 18.68 15.71 16.11
CA VAL A 372 20.13 15.83 15.93
C VAL A 372 20.62 17.04 16.69
N GLY A 373 21.80 16.92 17.27
CA GLY A 373 22.38 18.01 18.03
C GLY A 373 23.89 17.91 18.18
N PRO A 374 24.52 18.95 18.71
CA PRO A 374 25.96 19.02 18.92
C PRO A 374 26.48 17.83 19.73
N SER A 375 27.72 17.46 19.45
CA SER A 375 28.46 16.40 20.13
C SER A 375 29.60 16.99 20.97
N ASN A 376 30.26 16.16 21.77
CA ASN A 376 31.46 16.61 22.49
C ASN A 376 32.68 16.80 21.57
N MET A 377 32.59 16.36 20.30
CA MET A 377 33.57 16.57 19.24
C MET A 377 33.20 17.73 18.31
N SER A 378 32.06 18.40 18.53
CA SER A 378 31.69 19.59 17.76
C SER A 378 32.70 20.73 18.01
N MET A 379 32.92 21.54 16.98
CA MET A 379 33.94 22.59 17.00
C MET A 379 33.29 23.97 16.96
N PRO A 380 33.86 24.98 17.65
CA PRO A 380 33.46 26.37 17.47
C PRO A 380 33.59 26.80 16.00
N HIS A 381 32.75 27.74 15.56
CA HIS A 381 32.77 28.28 14.19
C HIS A 381 32.54 27.22 13.10
N ALA A 382 31.82 26.14 13.42
CA ALA A 382 31.48 25.04 12.52
C ALA A 382 29.99 24.69 12.54
N ILE A 383 29.60 23.74 11.68
CA ILE A 383 28.27 23.13 11.70
C ILE A 383 28.25 22.08 12.82
N ASP A 384 27.29 22.18 13.72
CA ASP A 384 27.20 21.30 14.88
C ASP A 384 26.21 20.16 14.70
N ALA A 385 25.26 20.29 13.77
CA ALA A 385 24.31 19.24 13.43
C ALA A 385 23.68 19.51 12.06
N ILE A 386 23.30 18.44 11.35
CA ILE A 386 22.61 18.50 10.06
C ILE A 386 21.54 17.42 9.94
N LEU A 387 20.44 17.71 9.26
CA LEU A 387 19.42 16.75 8.88
C LEU A 387 18.81 17.12 7.53
N ASN A 388 18.76 16.16 6.59
CA ASN A 388 18.30 16.39 5.21
C ASN A 388 16.89 15.82 4.97
N GLY A 389 16.52 14.73 5.64
CA GLY A 389 15.22 14.09 5.44
C GLY A 389 14.89 13.09 6.54
N VAL A 390 13.60 12.78 6.68
CA VAL A 390 13.10 11.77 7.62
C VAL A 390 12.00 10.95 6.96
N GLU A 391 12.07 9.63 7.04
CA GLU A 391 10.96 8.73 6.74
C GLU A 391 10.58 7.93 7.99
N ILE A 392 9.29 7.76 8.23
CA ILE A 392 8.77 6.90 9.30
C ILE A 392 7.85 5.88 8.65
N MET A 393 8.16 4.61 8.89
CA MET A 393 7.48 3.46 8.30
C MET A 393 6.97 2.55 9.42
N LYS A 394 5.65 2.36 9.50
CA LYS A 394 5.04 1.41 10.43
C LYS A 394 5.37 -0.01 9.96
N ILE A 395 5.87 -0.86 10.86
CA ILE A 395 6.20 -2.26 10.61
C ILE A 395 4.99 -3.12 10.95
N ASN A 396 4.66 -4.12 10.13
CA ASN A 396 3.57 -5.03 10.42
C ASN A 396 3.74 -5.73 11.77
N ASN A 397 2.62 -5.99 12.45
CA ASN A 397 2.60 -6.75 13.69
C ASN A 397 2.77 -8.26 13.42
N SER A 398 2.78 -9.05 14.50
CA SER A 398 2.91 -10.52 14.46
C SER A 398 1.79 -11.25 13.71
N PHE A 399 0.67 -10.57 13.39
CA PHE A 399 -0.41 -11.12 12.56
C PHE A 399 -0.20 -10.87 11.06
N GLY A 400 0.90 -10.22 10.67
CA GLY A 400 1.10 -9.77 9.28
C GLY A 400 0.27 -8.53 8.93
N SER A 401 -0.20 -7.77 9.93
CA SER A 401 -1.09 -6.64 9.70
C SER A 401 -0.41 -5.31 9.94
N LEU A 402 -0.74 -4.32 9.11
CA LEU A 402 -0.39 -2.91 9.26
C LEU A 402 -1.55 -2.07 9.83
N ASP A 403 -2.72 -2.69 9.97
CA ASP A 403 -3.95 -2.05 10.47
C ASP A 403 -4.79 -3.04 11.30
N GLY A 404 -4.90 -2.78 12.61
CA GLY A 404 -5.54 -3.70 13.56
C GLY A 404 -4.80 -5.02 13.87
N LEU A 405 -5.31 -5.74 14.88
CA LEU A 405 -4.78 -7.01 15.38
C LEU A 405 -5.52 -8.20 14.74
N VAL A 406 -5.36 -8.37 13.43
CA VAL A 406 -6.07 -9.39 12.65
C VAL A 406 -5.17 -9.96 11.56
N SER A 407 -5.33 -11.23 11.22
CA SER A 407 -4.61 -11.84 10.10
C SER A 407 -5.47 -11.90 8.84
N ALA A 408 -4.83 -11.91 7.68
CA ALA A 408 -5.50 -12.09 6.39
C ALA A 408 -6.35 -13.38 6.36
N LYS A 409 -5.83 -14.47 6.93
CA LYS A 409 -6.54 -15.75 7.05
C LYS A 409 -7.85 -15.62 7.83
N SER A 410 -7.86 -14.84 8.91
CA SER A 410 -9.07 -14.60 9.71
C SER A 410 -10.14 -13.86 8.89
N ILE A 411 -9.74 -12.80 8.19
CA ILE A 411 -10.64 -12.01 7.32
C ILE A 411 -11.26 -12.90 6.24
N MET A 412 -10.46 -13.78 5.63
CA MET A 412 -10.93 -14.69 4.58
C MET A 412 -11.83 -15.81 5.12
N LYS A 413 -11.58 -16.32 6.33
CA LYS A 413 -12.39 -17.39 6.96
C LYS A 413 -13.76 -16.90 7.40
N CYS A 414 -13.89 -15.68 7.92
CA CYS A 414 -15.18 -15.11 8.34
C CYS A 414 -16.22 -15.03 7.20
N ARG A 415 -15.79 -15.21 5.95
CA ARG A 415 -16.66 -15.22 4.77
C ARG A 415 -17.07 -16.62 4.31
N SER A 416 -16.48 -17.70 4.82
CA SER A 416 -17.02 -19.06 4.59
C SER A 416 -18.26 -19.28 5.45
N SER A 417 -19.26 -18.39 5.37
CA SER A 417 -20.61 -18.81 5.68
C SER A 417 -20.98 -19.78 4.57
N THR A 418 -20.91 -21.06 4.88
CA THR A 418 -21.57 -22.15 4.15
C THR A 418 -22.83 -21.60 3.52
N ASP A 419 -22.96 -21.69 2.20
CA ASP A 419 -24.14 -21.22 1.48
C ASP A 419 -25.38 -21.85 2.14
N ILE A 420 -26.07 -21.08 2.99
CA ILE A 420 -27.29 -21.52 3.68
C ILE A 420 -28.34 -21.92 2.63
N SER A 421 -28.23 -21.38 1.41
CA SER A 421 -28.96 -21.78 0.21
C SER A 421 -28.86 -23.28 -0.11
N VAL A 422 -27.66 -23.87 -0.03
CA VAL A 422 -27.45 -25.30 -0.32
C VAL A 422 -28.06 -26.16 0.79
N TRP A 423 -27.93 -25.74 2.05
CA TRP A 423 -28.55 -26.45 3.17
C TRP A 423 -30.07 -26.27 3.21
N ALA A 424 -30.59 -25.10 2.85
CA ALA A 424 -32.03 -24.84 2.78
C ALA A 424 -32.70 -25.66 1.68
N SER A 425 -32.05 -25.81 0.52
CA SER A 425 -32.54 -26.67 -0.57
C SER A 425 -32.50 -28.16 -0.20
N VAL A 426 -31.45 -28.62 0.50
CA VAL A 426 -31.37 -30.00 1.04
C VAL A 426 -32.45 -30.24 2.10
N VAL A 427 -32.66 -29.31 3.02
CA VAL A 427 -33.70 -29.42 4.07
C VAL A 427 -35.11 -29.38 3.47
N ALA A 428 -35.36 -28.51 2.50
CA ALA A 428 -36.65 -28.45 1.80
C ALA A 428 -36.94 -29.73 1.01
N ALA A 429 -35.94 -30.32 0.35
CA ALA A 429 -36.06 -31.60 -0.33
C ALA A 429 -36.37 -32.73 0.67
N MET A 430 -35.68 -32.78 1.81
CA MET A 430 -35.94 -33.76 2.87
C MET A 430 -37.36 -33.65 3.43
N ILE A 431 -37.87 -32.44 3.66
CA ILE A 431 -39.24 -32.20 4.12
C ILE A 431 -40.26 -32.66 3.06
N LEU A 432 -40.02 -32.38 1.77
CA LEU A 432 -40.88 -32.84 0.68
C LEU A 432 -40.92 -34.37 0.59
N PHE A 433 -39.79 -35.05 0.74
CA PHE A 433 -39.72 -36.52 0.75
C PHE A 433 -40.48 -37.14 1.93
N LEU A 434 -40.51 -36.48 3.09
CA LEU A 434 -41.25 -36.97 4.27
C LEU A 434 -42.75 -36.69 4.20
N VAL A 435 -43.15 -35.54 3.66
CA VAL A 435 -44.56 -35.09 3.66
C VAL A 435 -45.34 -35.63 2.45
N ALA A 436 -44.71 -35.77 1.28
CA ALA A 436 -45.39 -36.24 0.07
C ALA A 436 -46.06 -37.63 0.22
N PRO A 437 -45.41 -38.66 0.83
CA PRO A 437 -46.04 -39.95 1.06
C PRO A 437 -47.28 -39.86 1.96
N MET A 438 -47.20 -39.04 3.02
CA MET A 438 -48.31 -38.84 3.96
C MET A 438 -49.52 -38.17 3.30
N VAL A 439 -49.28 -37.17 2.44
CA VAL A 439 -50.36 -36.49 1.70
C VAL A 439 -50.98 -37.43 0.65
N VAL A 440 -50.17 -38.21 -0.07
CA VAL A 440 -50.66 -39.20 -1.04
C VAL A 440 -51.48 -40.29 -0.34
N GLN A 441 -51.04 -40.76 0.83
CA GLN A 441 -51.76 -41.76 1.61
C GLN A 441 -53.07 -41.21 2.19
N LYS A 442 -53.08 -39.96 2.67
CA LYS A 442 -54.29 -39.28 3.14
C LYS A 442 -55.29 -39.06 1.99
N ARG A 443 -54.84 -38.68 0.79
CA ARG A 443 -55.69 -38.55 -0.40
C ARG A 443 -56.24 -39.91 -0.86
N ARG A 444 -55.41 -40.96 -0.90
CA ARG A 444 -55.86 -42.34 -1.20
C ARG A 444 -56.93 -42.82 -0.22
N ASN A 445 -56.77 -42.53 1.07
CA ASN A 445 -57.76 -42.90 2.10
C ASN A 445 -59.04 -42.05 2.02
N ALA A 446 -58.97 -40.79 1.58
CA ALA A 446 -60.14 -39.96 1.34
C ALA A 446 -60.95 -40.43 0.12
N VAL A 447 -60.28 -40.81 -0.97
CA VAL A 447 -60.94 -41.34 -2.18
C VAL A 447 -61.62 -42.69 -1.92
N LYS A 448 -61.04 -43.54 -1.04
CA LYS A 448 -61.67 -44.80 -0.62
C LYS A 448 -62.94 -44.62 0.22
N LYS A 449 -63.17 -43.44 0.80
CA LYS A 449 -64.37 -43.15 1.63
C LYS A 449 -65.56 -42.57 0.85
N THR A 450 -65.40 -42.25 -0.43
CA THR A 450 -66.44 -41.57 -1.24
C THR A 450 -67.15 -42.45 -2.25
N VAL A 451 -66.99 -43.78 -2.22
CA VAL A 451 -67.71 -44.68 -3.13
C VAL A 451 -68.48 -45.74 -2.35
N ALA A 452 -69.70 -45.39 -1.96
CA ALA A 452 -70.75 -46.33 -1.61
C ALA A 452 -72.09 -45.74 -2.09
N TRP A 453 -72.40 -45.93 -3.36
CA TRP A 453 -73.76 -45.81 -3.91
C TRP A 453 -74.08 -47.14 -4.57
N SER A 454 -75.02 -47.88 -3.97
CA SER A 454 -75.58 -49.13 -4.49
C SER A 454 -76.78 -48.82 -5.39
N PRO A 455 -76.94 -49.43 -6.58
CA PRO A 455 -78.16 -49.29 -7.37
C PRO A 455 -79.27 -50.21 -6.83
N LEU A 456 -80.51 -49.71 -6.87
CA LEU A 456 -81.74 -50.46 -6.63
C LEU A 456 -81.96 -51.50 -7.75
N PRO A 457 -82.53 -52.68 -7.47
CA PRO A 457 -82.90 -53.66 -8.49
C PRO A 457 -84.22 -53.25 -9.17
N VAL A 458 -84.26 -53.44 -10.49
CA VAL A 458 -85.46 -53.31 -11.32
C VAL A 458 -85.88 -54.73 -11.69
N ASP A 459 -87.06 -55.16 -11.23
CA ASP A 459 -87.65 -56.44 -11.61
C ASP A 459 -88.30 -56.34 -12.99
N GLU A 460 -87.87 -57.22 -13.88
CA GLU A 460 -88.35 -57.35 -15.25
C GLU A 460 -89.51 -58.37 -15.29
N VAL A 461 -90.63 -57.92 -15.85
CA VAL A 461 -91.90 -58.65 -16.02
C VAL A 461 -91.72 -59.78 -17.02
N ASN A 462 -92.09 -61.00 -16.64
CA ASN A 462 -92.28 -62.12 -17.58
C ASN A 462 -93.71 -62.64 -17.48
N LEU A 463 -94.47 -62.43 -18.55
CA LEU A 463 -95.83 -62.94 -18.76
C LEU A 463 -95.77 -64.36 -19.32
N LYS A 464 -96.38 -65.31 -18.61
CA LYS A 464 -96.95 -66.50 -19.26
C LYS A 464 -98.13 -67.06 -18.45
N ASN A 465 -99.28 -67.06 -19.11
CA ASN A 465 -100.51 -67.76 -18.78
C ASN A 465 -100.26 -69.20 -18.30
N ASP A 466 -101.00 -69.70 -17.31
CA ASP A 466 -102.21 -70.46 -17.62
C ASP A 466 -103.15 -70.68 -16.42
N HIS A 467 -104.41 -70.89 -16.80
CA HIS A 467 -105.58 -71.31 -16.05
C HIS A 467 -105.37 -72.27 -14.86
N GLN A 468 -106.14 -72.14 -13.77
CA GLN A 468 -107.50 -72.72 -13.57
C GLN A 468 -107.83 -72.89 -12.06
N ILE A 469 -109.12 -72.71 -11.73
CA ILE A 469 -109.92 -73.37 -10.68
C ILE A 469 -109.99 -72.75 -9.26
N ASN A 470 -111.21 -72.25 -8.99
CA ASN A 470 -111.86 -71.95 -7.71
C ASN A 470 -111.75 -73.09 -6.67
N VAL A 471 -111.92 -72.77 -5.39
CA VAL A 471 -113.10 -73.17 -4.56
C VAL A 471 -112.91 -72.68 -3.11
N THR A 472 -113.98 -72.03 -2.62
CA THR A 472 -114.38 -71.65 -1.25
C THR A 472 -113.58 -70.61 -0.47
#